data_AF-A0AA39ISD9-F1
#
_entry.id   AF-A0AA39ISD9-F1
#
_cell.length_a   1.000
_cell.length_b   1.000
_cell.length_c   1.000
_cell.angle_alpha   90.00
_cell.angle_beta   90.00
_cell.angle_gamma   90.00
#
_symmetry.space_group_name_H-M   'P 1'
#
loop_
_entity.id
_entity.type
_entity.pdbx_description
1 polymer ?
#
loop_
_entity_poly.entity_id
_entity_poly.type
_entity_poly.pdbx_seq_one_letter_code
_entity_poly.pdbx_strand_id
1 'polypeptide(L)'
;MEAQLNATIQKELDEFLNTNFIEEQEKEEVVEQCEEIYNPAAGRKMTLPTCPPRKAQTFDFSVAFSGKFEDLRRTLKKASVAELIAFEKANPSMMEKTEIFWQIFCTKKATPEEGETWRDAFQRAESESEDRLKAITARLKLGEKRKTEGSKKAFAIEDLPTKPASLPVAAPPPVTIVAPHKQKRRAPKRPQESSGPVAKRVRSNSEPEKPTVVKAGVKKGFLMKKVAKMVSRRR
;
A
#
# COMPACT_ATOMS: atom_id res chain seq x y z
N MET A 1 32.76 7.13 -24.27
CA MET A 1 32.14 8.40 -23.81
C MET A 1 30.90 8.18 -22.94
N GLU A 2 30.16 7.08 -23.11
CA GLU A 2 28.97 6.74 -22.30
C GLU A 2 29.25 6.59 -20.79
N ALA A 3 30.40 6.05 -20.40
CA ALA A 3 30.76 5.91 -18.98
C ALA A 3 30.92 7.25 -18.24
N GLN A 4 31.32 8.32 -18.95
CA GLN A 4 31.44 9.65 -18.36
C GLN A 4 30.07 10.32 -18.21
N LEU A 5 29.15 10.09 -19.16
CA LEU A 5 27.78 10.59 -19.09
C LEU A 5 27.03 9.94 -17.92
N ASN A 6 27.15 8.61 -17.76
CA ASN A 6 26.52 7.88 -16.66
C ASN A 6 27.08 8.28 -15.29
N ALA A 7 28.38 8.56 -15.18
CA ALA A 7 28.97 9.05 -13.93
C ALA A 7 28.48 10.46 -13.56
N THR A 8 28.24 11.33 -14.54
CA THR A 8 27.66 12.66 -14.33
C THR A 8 26.19 12.57 -13.90
N ILE A 9 25.41 11.69 -14.53
CA ILE A 9 24.00 11.43 -14.16
C ILE A 9 23.90 10.93 -12.71
N GLN A 10 24.80 10.04 -12.30
CA GLN A 10 24.80 9.51 -10.93
C GLN A 10 25.16 10.57 -9.90
N LYS A 11 26.13 11.45 -10.19
CA LYS A 11 26.47 12.58 -9.30
C LYS A 11 25.31 13.56 -9.15
N GLU A 12 24.59 13.87 -10.22
CA GLU A 12 23.41 14.74 -10.15
C GLU A 12 22.25 14.11 -9.36
N LEU A 13 22.10 12.78 -9.41
CA LEU A 13 21.12 12.04 -8.62
C LEU A 13 21.44 12.07 -7.12
N ASP A 14 22.71 11.87 -6.75
CA ASP A 14 23.15 11.89 -5.35
C ASP A 14 23.01 13.28 -4.72
N GLU A 15 23.32 14.34 -5.48
CA GLU A 15 23.14 15.73 -5.04
C GLU A 15 21.65 16.07 -4.85
N PHE A 16 20.77 15.55 -5.72
CA PHE A 16 19.34 15.75 -5.58
C PHE A 16 18.74 15.08 -4.33
N LEU A 17 19.18 13.87 -4.00
CA LEU A 17 18.70 13.17 -2.80
C LEU A 17 19.16 13.87 -1.51
N ASN A 18 20.39 14.40 -1.48
CA ASN A 18 20.91 15.10 -0.31
C ASN A 18 20.20 16.45 -0.06
N THR A 19 19.83 17.19 -1.10
CA THR A 19 19.11 18.46 -0.93
C THR A 19 17.70 18.29 -0.36
N ASN A 20 16.98 17.23 -0.73
CA ASN A 20 15.62 16.97 -0.21
C ASN A 20 15.63 16.47 1.25
N PHE A 21 16.72 15.82 1.68
CA PHE A 21 16.84 15.31 3.05
C PHE A 21 17.12 16.42 4.08
N ILE A 22 17.81 17.48 3.67
CA ILE A 22 18.13 18.63 4.55
C ILE A 22 16.89 19.52 4.74
N GLU A 23 16.05 19.68 3.71
CA GLU A 23 14.82 20.49 3.76
C GLU A 23 13.72 19.89 4.66
N GLU A 24 13.80 18.59 4.98
CA GLU A 24 12.88 17.93 5.92
C GLU A 24 13.30 18.06 7.40
N GLN A 25 14.59 18.25 7.71
CA GLN A 25 15.05 18.35 9.10
C GLN A 25 14.87 19.75 9.73
N GLU A 26 14.87 20.82 8.94
CA GLU A 26 14.71 22.19 9.46
C GLU A 26 13.26 22.53 9.85
N LYS A 27 12.29 21.64 9.60
CA LYS A 27 10.87 21.86 9.94
C LYS A 27 10.44 21.35 11.31
N GLU A 28 11.27 20.61 12.03
CA GLU A 28 10.87 19.97 13.30
C GLU A 28 11.38 20.69 14.57
N GLU A 29 12.26 21.69 14.48
CA GLU A 29 12.94 22.26 15.67
C GLU A 29 12.39 23.63 16.17
N VAL A 30 11.21 24.09 15.72
CA VAL A 30 10.65 25.40 16.13
C VAL A 30 9.30 25.27 16.83
N VAL A 31 9.16 24.29 17.73
CA VAL A 31 7.97 24.17 18.59
C VAL A 31 8.40 23.87 20.03
N GLU A 32 9.16 24.78 20.65
CA GLU A 32 9.16 24.80 22.11
C GLU A 32 9.34 26.23 22.65
N GLN A 33 8.45 26.55 23.59
CA GLN A 33 8.46 27.68 24.52
C GLN A 33 7.81 28.99 24.05
N CYS A 34 6.56 29.18 24.50
CA CYS A 34 6.04 30.44 25.06
C CYS A 34 4.61 30.21 25.58
N GLU A 35 4.47 29.80 26.85
CA GLU A 35 3.21 30.01 27.58
C GLU A 35 3.24 31.41 28.19
N GLU A 36 2.96 32.40 27.33
CA GLU A 36 2.66 33.76 27.74
C GLU A 36 1.13 33.89 27.86
N ILE A 37 0.66 34.43 28.99
CA ILE A 37 -0.76 34.58 29.32
C ILE A 37 -1.48 35.29 28.16
N TYR A 38 -2.29 34.54 27.42
CA TYR A 38 -2.97 35.03 26.22
C TYR A 38 -4.00 36.11 26.59
N ASN A 39 -3.70 37.35 26.21
CA ASN A 39 -4.61 38.48 26.33
C ASN A 39 -5.16 38.81 24.93
N PRO A 40 -6.36 38.35 24.53
CA PRO A 40 -6.84 38.33 23.12
C PRO A 40 -7.03 39.70 22.46
N ALA A 41 -6.92 40.78 23.22
CA ALA A 41 -7.24 42.14 22.82
C ALA A 41 -6.07 43.13 22.96
N ALA A 42 -5.02 42.80 23.71
CA ALA A 42 -3.90 43.71 23.95
C ALA A 42 -2.90 43.62 22.79
N GLY A 43 -3.00 44.53 21.81
CA GLY A 43 -2.01 44.66 20.74
C GLY A 43 -2.51 44.42 19.31
N ARG A 44 -3.84 44.39 19.07
CA ARG A 44 -4.38 44.38 17.70
C ARG A 44 -4.05 45.70 17.00
N LYS A 45 -2.90 45.73 16.32
CA LYS A 45 -2.57 46.77 15.33
C LYS A 45 -3.65 46.69 14.25
N MET A 46 -4.25 47.82 13.86
CA MET A 46 -5.14 47.85 12.71
C MET A 46 -4.38 47.33 11.50
N THR A 47 -4.64 46.06 11.12
CA THR A 47 -4.04 45.46 9.94
C THR A 47 -4.69 46.11 8.74
N LEU A 48 -3.92 46.88 7.98
CA LEU A 48 -4.32 47.28 6.63
C LEU A 48 -4.74 46.03 5.85
N PRO A 49 -5.76 46.11 4.99
CA PRO A 49 -6.16 44.98 4.16
C PRO A 49 -4.93 44.49 3.40
N THR A 50 -4.48 43.28 3.73
CA THR A 50 -3.35 42.65 3.05
C THR A 50 -3.72 42.53 1.57
N CYS A 51 -2.85 43.02 0.69
CA CYS A 51 -3.04 42.82 -0.74
C CYS A 51 -3.26 41.34 -0.99
N PRO A 52 -4.30 40.95 -1.78
CA PRO A 52 -4.51 39.55 -2.10
C PRO A 52 -3.23 38.99 -2.71
N PRO A 53 -2.80 37.78 -2.32
CA PRO A 53 -1.59 37.19 -2.84
C PRO A 53 -1.67 37.19 -4.37
N ARG A 54 -0.65 37.75 -5.03
CA ARG A 54 -0.58 37.68 -6.49
C ARG A 54 -0.55 36.21 -6.86
N LYS A 55 -1.51 35.78 -7.69
CA LYS A 55 -1.56 34.40 -8.18
C LYS A 55 -0.22 34.12 -8.87
N ALA A 56 0.55 33.17 -8.34
CA ALA A 56 1.78 32.74 -9.01
C ALA A 56 1.41 32.23 -10.41
N GLN A 57 2.20 32.63 -11.41
CA GLN A 57 2.00 32.17 -12.76
C GLN A 57 2.32 30.67 -12.82
N THR A 58 1.28 29.85 -12.93
CA THR A 58 1.41 28.40 -13.09
C THR A 58 1.83 28.10 -14.52
N PHE A 59 2.88 27.29 -14.69
CA PHE A 59 3.28 26.81 -16.00
C PHE A 59 2.23 25.84 -16.55
N ASP A 60 1.82 26.00 -17.80
CA ASP A 60 0.87 25.12 -18.45
C ASP A 60 1.60 24.03 -19.24
N PHE A 61 1.54 22.80 -18.75
CA PHE A 61 2.16 21.64 -19.39
C PHE A 61 1.40 21.15 -20.62
N SER A 62 0.17 21.60 -20.87
CA SER A 62 -0.64 21.10 -21.99
C SER A 62 -0.38 21.87 -23.30
N VAL A 63 0.45 22.90 -23.26
CA VAL A 63 0.69 23.80 -24.39
C VAL A 63 2.00 23.43 -25.09
N ALA A 64 2.01 23.57 -26.43
CA ALA A 64 3.23 23.41 -27.20
C ALA A 64 4.27 24.46 -26.79
N PHE A 65 5.47 24.01 -26.45
CA PHE A 65 6.57 24.83 -26.00
C PHE A 65 7.62 24.95 -27.10
N SER A 66 7.91 26.19 -27.49
CA SER A 66 8.87 26.51 -28.57
C SER A 66 10.21 27.05 -28.05
N GLY A 67 10.45 27.01 -26.73
CA GLY A 67 11.66 27.55 -26.10
C GLY A 67 12.80 26.54 -25.96
N LYS A 68 13.81 26.88 -25.15
CA LYS A 68 14.94 25.98 -24.86
C LYS A 68 14.58 25.02 -23.73
N PHE A 69 14.99 23.77 -23.87
CA PHE A 69 14.74 22.74 -22.85
C PHE A 69 15.36 23.06 -21.49
N GLU A 70 16.49 23.76 -21.46
CA GLU A 70 17.18 24.15 -20.22
C GLU A 70 16.30 25.04 -19.32
N ASP A 71 15.47 25.90 -19.90
CA ASP A 71 14.55 26.77 -19.17
C ASP A 71 13.46 25.96 -18.44
N LEU A 72 13.06 24.83 -19.04
CA LEU A 72 12.05 23.93 -18.47
C LEU A 72 12.62 22.93 -17.49
N ARG A 73 13.94 22.72 -17.45
CA ARG A 73 14.56 21.68 -16.60
C ARG A 73 14.15 21.82 -15.14
N ARG A 74 14.09 23.05 -14.62
CA ARG A 74 13.65 23.32 -13.22
C ARG A 74 12.17 23.04 -13.01
N THR A 75 11.34 23.37 -14.00
CA THR A 75 9.89 23.19 -13.97
C THR A 75 9.53 21.71 -14.05
N LEU A 76 10.13 20.98 -15.01
CA LEU A 76 9.93 19.54 -15.21
C LEU A 76 10.45 18.71 -14.03
N LYS A 77 11.50 19.17 -13.33
CA LYS A 77 12.00 18.52 -12.11
C LYS A 77 10.97 18.54 -10.96
N LYS A 78 10.13 19.57 -10.90
CA LYS A 78 9.06 19.71 -9.90
C LYS A 78 7.71 19.18 -10.39
N ALA A 79 7.61 18.83 -11.67
CA ALA A 79 6.38 18.40 -12.27
C ALA A 79 5.92 17.05 -11.69
N SER A 80 4.62 16.87 -11.62
CA SER A 80 4.01 15.57 -11.39
C SER A 80 4.10 14.70 -12.64
N VAL A 81 3.95 13.39 -12.47
CA VAL A 81 3.91 12.43 -13.57
C VAL A 81 2.82 12.78 -14.59
N ALA A 82 1.63 13.16 -14.13
CA ALA A 82 0.51 13.51 -14.99
C ALA A 82 0.81 14.76 -15.86
N GLU A 83 1.49 15.75 -15.28
CA GLU A 83 1.92 16.95 -15.99
C GLU A 83 3.01 16.63 -17.03
N LEU A 84 3.95 15.75 -16.71
CA LEU A 84 4.98 15.31 -17.66
C LEU A 84 4.37 14.59 -18.87
N ILE A 85 3.35 13.74 -18.64
CA ILE A 85 2.61 13.07 -19.73
C ILE A 85 1.88 14.10 -20.61
N ALA A 86 1.23 15.09 -19.99
CA ALA A 86 0.54 16.15 -20.73
C ALA A 86 1.53 16.95 -21.60
N PHE A 87 2.72 17.24 -21.06
CA PHE A 87 3.80 17.94 -21.74
C PHE A 87 4.32 17.17 -22.96
N GLU A 88 4.57 15.87 -22.83
CA GLU A 88 5.01 15.03 -23.94
C GLU A 88 3.94 14.92 -25.04
N LYS A 89 2.66 14.85 -24.63
CA LYS A 89 1.55 14.83 -25.58
C LYS A 89 1.48 16.12 -26.42
N ALA A 90 1.78 17.26 -25.80
CA ALA A 90 1.84 18.54 -26.50
C ALA A 90 3.16 18.71 -27.30
N ASN A 91 4.25 18.06 -26.88
CA ASN A 91 5.59 18.25 -27.42
C ASN A 91 6.34 16.92 -27.69
N PRO A 92 5.97 16.16 -28.74
CA PRO A 92 6.60 14.87 -29.05
C PRO A 92 8.11 14.97 -29.34
N SER A 93 8.58 16.12 -29.85
CA SER A 93 9.99 16.36 -30.19
C SER A 93 10.92 16.45 -28.98
N MET A 94 10.38 16.59 -27.76
CA MET A 94 11.17 16.70 -26.54
C MET A 94 11.20 15.41 -25.71
N MET A 95 10.57 14.34 -26.17
CA MET A 95 10.48 13.06 -25.45
C MET A 95 11.86 12.46 -25.11
N GLU A 96 12.83 12.55 -26.01
CA GLU A 96 14.19 12.03 -25.77
C GLU A 96 14.87 12.73 -24.58
N LYS A 97 14.58 14.01 -24.38
CA LYS A 97 15.17 14.80 -23.30
C LYS A 97 14.42 14.61 -21.98
N THR A 98 13.13 14.26 -22.03
CA THR A 98 12.31 14.02 -20.84
C THR A 98 12.56 12.65 -20.21
N GLU A 99 13.23 11.73 -20.90
CA GLU A 99 13.55 10.38 -20.39
C GLU A 99 14.30 10.38 -19.05
N ILE A 100 15.17 11.37 -18.83
CA ILE A 100 15.91 11.54 -17.57
C ILE A 100 14.95 11.74 -16.37
N PHE A 101 13.81 12.41 -16.60
CA PHE A 101 12.82 12.62 -15.55
C PHE A 101 12.03 11.33 -15.25
N TRP A 102 11.76 10.51 -16.27
CA TRP A 102 11.14 9.20 -16.07
C TRP A 102 11.98 8.27 -15.22
N GLN A 103 13.30 8.29 -15.42
CA GLN A 103 14.24 7.54 -14.59
C GLN A 103 14.08 7.90 -13.09
N ILE A 104 13.94 9.20 -12.78
CA ILE A 104 13.74 9.68 -11.39
C ILE A 104 12.45 9.10 -10.80
N PHE A 105 11.35 9.10 -11.54
CA PHE A 105 10.08 8.52 -11.07
C PHE A 105 10.15 6.99 -10.91
N CYS A 106 10.91 6.31 -11.76
CA CYS A 106 11.08 4.86 -11.74
C CYS A 106 11.91 4.35 -10.56
N THR A 107 12.93 5.10 -10.09
CA THR A 107 13.80 4.67 -8.97
C THR A 107 13.04 4.11 -7.75
N LYS A 108 11.81 4.55 -7.52
CA LYS A 108 10.96 4.11 -6.40
C LYS A 108 10.05 2.91 -6.71
N LYS A 109 9.74 2.65 -7.99
CA LYS A 109 8.64 1.74 -8.39
C LYS A 109 9.07 0.61 -9.32
N ALA A 110 9.99 0.85 -10.25
CA ALA A 110 10.25 -0.08 -11.35
C ALA A 110 11.63 0.09 -11.98
N THR A 111 12.19 -1.01 -12.47
CA THR A 111 13.39 -1.04 -13.29
C THR A 111 13.03 -1.41 -14.74
N PRO A 112 13.63 -0.77 -15.75
CA PRO A 112 13.42 -1.11 -17.14
C PRO A 112 13.99 -2.49 -17.44
N GLU A 113 13.28 -3.24 -18.29
CA GLU A 113 13.76 -4.49 -18.86
C GLU A 113 14.66 -4.22 -20.08
N GLU A 114 15.36 -5.25 -20.57
CA GLU A 114 16.29 -5.11 -21.71
C GLU A 114 15.54 -4.60 -22.96
N GLY A 115 15.88 -3.38 -23.40
CA GLY A 115 15.28 -2.74 -24.59
C GLY A 115 14.03 -1.89 -24.31
N GLU A 116 13.60 -1.76 -23.05
CA GLU A 116 12.50 -0.86 -22.67
C GLU A 116 13.02 0.56 -22.34
N THR A 117 12.22 1.59 -22.67
CA THR A 117 12.49 2.95 -22.17
C THR A 117 12.06 3.09 -20.71
N TRP A 118 12.62 4.06 -19.99
CA TRP A 118 12.19 4.35 -18.61
C TRP A 118 10.70 4.68 -18.52
N ARG A 119 10.17 5.34 -19.56
CA ARG A 119 8.76 5.69 -19.69
C ARG A 119 7.86 4.46 -19.76
N ASP A 120 8.24 3.47 -20.57
CA ASP A 120 7.47 2.23 -20.72
C ASP A 120 7.49 1.41 -19.43
N ALA A 121 8.65 1.32 -18.78
CA ALA A 121 8.80 0.66 -17.48
C ALA A 121 7.90 1.29 -16.40
N PHE A 122 7.81 2.62 -16.39
CA PHE A 122 6.90 3.35 -15.49
C PHE A 122 5.43 3.01 -15.78
N GLN A 123 5.02 3.07 -17.05
CA GLN A 123 3.65 2.85 -17.46
C GLN A 123 3.19 1.41 -17.14
N ARG A 124 4.06 0.42 -17.32
CA ARG A 124 3.84 -0.96 -16.89
C ARG A 124 3.57 -1.03 -15.38
N ALA A 125 4.43 -0.42 -14.57
CA ALA A 125 4.29 -0.45 -13.11
C ALA A 125 3.03 0.26 -12.60
N GLU A 126 2.60 1.35 -13.24
CA GLU A 126 1.32 2.00 -12.92
C GLU A 126 0.14 1.13 -13.30
N SER A 127 0.14 0.53 -14.49
CA SER A 127 -0.95 -0.37 -14.91
C SER A 127 -1.13 -1.55 -13.95
N GLU A 128 -0.03 -2.18 -13.52
CA GLU A 128 -0.09 -3.24 -12.50
C GLU A 128 -0.65 -2.75 -11.16
N SER A 129 -0.27 -1.54 -10.76
CA SER A 129 -0.74 -0.93 -9.50
C SER A 129 -2.23 -0.63 -9.56
N GLU A 130 -2.70 -0.08 -10.68
CA GLU A 130 -4.12 0.16 -10.93
C GLU A 130 -4.93 -1.14 -10.95
N ASP A 131 -4.42 -2.18 -11.58
CA ASP A 131 -5.12 -3.47 -11.68
C ASP A 131 -5.23 -4.15 -10.32
N ARG A 132 -4.18 -4.05 -9.49
CA ARG A 132 -4.22 -4.48 -8.09
C ARG A 132 -5.26 -3.69 -7.30
N LEU A 133 -5.31 -2.37 -7.46
CA LEU A 133 -6.31 -1.52 -6.81
C LEU A 133 -7.72 -1.91 -7.26
N LYS A 134 -7.96 -2.05 -8.57
CA LYS A 134 -9.24 -2.49 -9.15
C LYS A 134 -9.68 -3.84 -8.58
N ALA A 135 -8.77 -4.81 -8.47
CA ALA A 135 -9.06 -6.11 -7.90
C ALA A 135 -9.44 -6.05 -6.41
N ILE A 136 -8.75 -5.23 -5.61
CA ILE A 136 -9.07 -5.03 -4.20
C ILE A 136 -10.43 -4.33 -4.05
N THR A 137 -10.67 -3.26 -4.81
CA THR A 137 -11.94 -2.53 -4.81
C THR A 137 -13.10 -3.43 -5.24
N ALA A 138 -12.91 -4.31 -6.24
CA ALA A 138 -13.92 -5.27 -6.65
C ALA A 138 -14.26 -6.27 -5.53
N ARG A 139 -13.26 -6.76 -4.79
CA ARG A 139 -13.48 -7.65 -3.62
C ARG A 139 -14.25 -6.94 -2.51
N LEU A 140 -13.93 -5.67 -2.23
CA LEU A 140 -14.65 -4.87 -1.24
C LEU A 140 -16.12 -4.66 -1.63
N LYS A 141 -16.37 -4.22 -2.88
CA LYS A 141 -17.72 -4.06 -3.43
C LYS A 141 -18.54 -5.35 -3.36
N LEU A 142 -17.91 -6.50 -3.64
CA LEU A 142 -18.58 -7.80 -3.52
C LEU A 142 -18.92 -8.14 -2.05
N GLY A 143 -18.02 -7.83 -1.12
CA GLY A 143 -18.27 -7.99 0.32
C GLY A 143 -19.44 -7.13 0.82
N GLU A 144 -19.55 -5.88 0.37
CA GLU A 144 -20.67 -4.98 0.68
C GLU A 144 -22.00 -5.51 0.15
N LYS A 145 -22.02 -5.97 -1.11
CA LYS A 145 -23.21 -6.62 -1.70
C LYS A 145 -23.65 -7.82 -0.86
N ARG A 146 -22.73 -8.69 -0.48
CA ARG A 146 -23.03 -9.87 0.37
C ARG A 146 -23.57 -9.49 1.76
N LYS A 147 -23.06 -8.42 2.38
CA LYS A 147 -23.58 -7.93 3.68
C LYS A 147 -24.99 -7.38 3.56
N THR A 148 -25.27 -6.58 2.53
CA THR A 148 -26.61 -6.03 2.29
C THR A 148 -27.63 -7.12 1.92
N GLU A 149 -27.24 -8.11 1.13
CA GLU A 149 -28.09 -9.27 0.80
C GLU A 149 -28.31 -10.22 1.99
N GLY A 150 -27.29 -10.40 2.84
CA GLY A 150 -27.39 -11.18 4.08
C GLY A 150 -28.39 -10.59 5.08
N SER A 151 -28.39 -9.26 5.24
CA SER A 151 -29.41 -8.58 6.06
C SER A 151 -30.81 -8.68 5.45
N LYS A 152 -30.97 -8.54 4.13
CA LYS A 152 -32.30 -8.64 3.48
C LYS A 152 -32.93 -10.03 3.63
N LYS A 153 -32.14 -11.11 3.69
CA LYS A 153 -32.63 -12.47 3.94
C LYS A 153 -33.06 -12.69 5.40
N ALA A 154 -32.48 -11.96 6.35
CA ALA A 154 -32.84 -12.04 7.77
C ALA A 154 -34.16 -11.32 8.11
N PHE A 155 -34.59 -10.34 7.29
CA PHE A 155 -35.88 -9.66 7.44
C PHE A 155 -37.03 -10.32 6.67
N ALA A 156 -36.77 -11.40 5.91
CA ALA A 156 -37.77 -12.11 5.12
C ALA A 156 -38.30 -13.39 5.80
N ILE A 157 -38.12 -13.52 7.12
CA ILE A 157 -38.68 -14.60 7.96
C ILE A 157 -39.69 -14.00 8.95
N GLU A 158 -40.54 -13.08 8.50
CA GLU A 158 -41.72 -12.65 9.27
C GLU A 158 -42.87 -12.48 8.28
N ASP A 159 -43.48 -13.61 7.90
CA ASP A 159 -44.87 -13.68 7.42
C ASP A 159 -45.23 -15.16 7.20
N LEU A 160 -45.44 -15.87 8.31
CA LEU A 160 -46.18 -17.13 8.33
C LEU A 160 -47.44 -16.91 9.16
N PRO A 161 -48.65 -17.13 8.61
CA PRO A 161 -49.89 -16.87 9.31
C PRO A 161 -50.08 -17.84 10.47
N THR A 162 -50.15 -17.26 11.67
CA THR A 162 -50.61 -17.88 12.92
C THR A 162 -51.96 -18.57 12.70
N LYS A 163 -52.05 -19.88 12.96
CA LYS A 163 -53.33 -20.60 13.03
C LYS A 163 -53.47 -21.28 14.40
N PRO A 164 -54.59 -21.08 15.12
CA PRO A 164 -54.70 -21.44 16.54
C PRO A 164 -55.02 -22.92 16.78
N ALA A 165 -54.68 -23.34 18.00
CA ALA A 165 -54.71 -24.67 18.61
C ALA A 165 -55.88 -25.62 18.23
N SER A 166 -55.58 -26.93 18.14
CA SER A 166 -56.12 -27.95 19.07
C SER A 166 -55.66 -29.39 18.75
N LEU A 167 -55.44 -30.12 19.85
CA LEU A 167 -55.37 -31.59 20.06
C LEU A 167 -54.01 -32.34 20.01
N PRO A 168 -53.84 -33.35 20.90
CA PRO A 168 -52.54 -33.92 21.25
C PRO A 168 -52.38 -35.35 20.74
N VAL A 169 -51.45 -35.63 19.82
CA VAL A 169 -51.15 -37.02 19.44
C VAL A 169 -49.66 -37.20 19.14
N ALA A 170 -49.08 -38.13 19.89
CA ALA A 170 -47.89 -38.95 19.64
C ALA A 170 -46.53 -38.25 19.44
N ALA A 171 -45.64 -38.52 20.41
CA ALA A 171 -44.21 -38.28 20.32
C ALA A 171 -43.61 -38.92 19.05
N PRO A 172 -42.82 -38.20 18.25
CA PRO A 172 -42.00 -38.82 17.20
C PRO A 172 -40.83 -39.57 17.84
N PRO A 173 -40.42 -40.74 17.30
CA PRO A 173 -39.28 -41.49 17.82
C PRO A 173 -37.97 -40.70 17.66
N PRO A 174 -36.98 -40.90 18.54
CA PRO A 174 -35.73 -40.15 18.53
C PRO A 174 -34.97 -40.42 17.24
N VAL A 175 -34.86 -39.40 16.39
CA VAL A 175 -33.98 -39.43 15.21
C VAL A 175 -32.55 -39.39 15.71
N THR A 176 -31.81 -40.49 15.55
CA THR A 176 -30.37 -40.53 15.80
C THR A 176 -29.66 -39.64 14.78
N ILE A 177 -29.11 -38.52 15.24
CA ILE A 177 -28.22 -37.68 14.44
C ILE A 177 -26.90 -38.45 14.27
N VAL A 178 -26.78 -39.17 13.17
CA VAL A 178 -25.50 -39.75 12.75
C VAL A 178 -24.61 -38.60 12.29
N ALA A 179 -23.61 -38.28 13.11
CA ALA A 179 -22.58 -37.30 12.76
C ALA A 179 -21.87 -37.70 11.45
N PRO A 180 -21.62 -36.77 10.51
CA PRO A 180 -20.94 -37.11 9.27
C PRO A 180 -19.51 -37.58 9.57
N HIS A 181 -19.23 -38.80 9.13
CA HIS A 181 -17.94 -39.46 9.24
C HIS A 181 -16.87 -38.61 8.53
N LYS A 182 -15.82 -38.21 9.24
CA LYS A 182 -14.69 -37.44 8.69
C LYS A 182 -14.04 -38.22 7.55
N GLN A 183 -14.30 -37.83 6.31
CA GLN A 183 -13.56 -38.33 5.16
C GLN A 183 -12.11 -37.85 5.26
N LYS A 184 -11.21 -38.81 5.53
CA LYS A 184 -9.77 -38.64 5.56
C LYS A 184 -9.29 -38.34 4.13
N ARG A 185 -9.14 -37.06 3.79
CA ARG A 185 -8.53 -36.63 2.52
C ARG A 185 -7.12 -37.20 2.43
N ARG A 186 -6.90 -38.15 1.52
CA ARG A 186 -5.56 -38.60 1.12
C ARG A 186 -4.92 -37.49 0.28
N ALA A 187 -3.72 -37.08 0.65
CA ALA A 187 -2.90 -36.19 -0.16
C ALA A 187 -2.43 -36.91 -1.44
N PRO A 188 -2.32 -36.22 -2.58
CA PRO A 188 -1.79 -36.82 -3.80
C PRO A 188 -0.28 -37.08 -3.70
N LYS A 189 0.13 -38.28 -4.13
CA LYS A 189 1.54 -38.68 -4.28
C LYS A 189 2.20 -37.84 -5.38
N ARG A 190 3.33 -37.23 -5.04
CA ARG A 190 4.28 -36.60 -5.97
C ARG A 190 5.11 -37.70 -6.66
N PRO A 191 5.34 -37.65 -7.98
CA PRO A 191 6.30 -38.55 -8.64
C PRO A 191 7.74 -38.19 -8.28
N GLN A 192 8.58 -39.22 -8.13
CA GLN A 192 10.02 -39.14 -7.92
C GLN A 192 10.79 -39.33 -9.23
N GLU A 193 12.08 -38.98 -9.14
CA GLU A 193 13.22 -39.20 -10.06
C GLU A 193 13.51 -38.01 -11.00
N SER A 194 14.73 -37.48 -11.13
CA SER A 194 16.07 -38.06 -10.96
C SER A 194 17.20 -37.03 -10.69
N SER A 195 18.23 -37.49 -9.94
CA SER A 195 19.69 -37.24 -10.06
C SER A 195 20.33 -35.83 -9.96
N GLY A 196 21.21 -35.65 -8.95
CA GLY A 196 22.39 -34.75 -9.01
C GLY A 196 22.86 -34.15 -7.67
N PRO A 197 24.15 -34.21 -7.24
CA PRO A 197 24.53 -34.10 -5.81
C PRO A 197 25.29 -32.80 -5.38
N VAL A 198 25.46 -32.66 -4.05
CA VAL A 198 26.40 -31.78 -3.30
C VAL A 198 25.91 -30.31 -3.13
N ALA A 199 25.79 -29.69 -1.95
CA ALA A 199 26.66 -29.67 -0.77
C ALA A 199 25.89 -29.54 0.56
N LYS A 200 26.47 -30.15 1.60
CA LYS A 200 26.09 -30.03 3.01
C LYS A 200 26.50 -28.65 3.55
N ARG A 201 25.59 -27.96 4.24
CA ARG A 201 25.98 -27.12 5.39
C ARG A 201 25.09 -27.43 6.59
N VAL A 202 25.69 -28.21 7.46
CA VAL A 202 25.28 -28.50 8.82
C VAL A 202 25.14 -27.19 9.59
N ARG A 203 24.00 -26.99 10.25
CA ARG A 203 23.96 -26.27 11.52
C ARG A 203 22.98 -26.98 12.44
N SER A 204 23.56 -27.89 13.20
CA SER A 204 22.97 -28.49 14.38
C SER A 204 22.66 -27.39 15.40
N ASN A 205 21.45 -27.40 15.93
CA ASN A 205 21.22 -27.04 17.33
C ASN A 205 20.05 -27.87 17.84
N SER A 206 20.40 -29.03 18.38
CA SER A 206 19.59 -29.85 19.27
C SER A 206 19.75 -29.31 20.70
N GLU A 207 18.65 -29.03 21.41
CA GLU A 207 18.35 -29.51 22.78
C GLU A 207 17.04 -28.90 23.36
N PRO A 208 16.44 -29.45 24.43
CA PRO A 208 15.34 -30.40 24.33
C PRO A 208 13.98 -29.82 24.74
N GLU A 209 12.91 -30.39 24.18
CA GLU A 209 11.53 -30.07 24.54
C GLU A 209 11.19 -30.59 25.95
N LYS A 210 10.69 -29.69 26.82
CA LYS A 210 9.94 -30.09 28.02
C LYS A 210 8.45 -30.22 27.68
N PRO A 211 7.76 -31.26 28.14
CA PRO A 211 6.34 -31.47 27.84
C PRO A 211 5.51 -30.53 28.71
N THR A 212 4.77 -29.61 28.09
CA THR A 212 3.70 -28.88 28.80
C THR A 212 2.35 -29.30 28.27
N VAL A 213 1.76 -30.19 29.06
CA VAL A 213 0.33 -30.47 29.26
C VAL A 213 -0.60 -29.60 28.41
N VAL A 214 -1.24 -30.26 27.46
CA VAL A 214 -2.29 -29.73 26.61
C VAL A 214 -3.53 -29.51 27.49
N LYS A 215 -3.81 -28.27 27.88
CA LYS A 215 -5.17 -27.85 28.28
C LYS A 215 -5.68 -26.82 27.27
N ALA A 216 -6.77 -27.21 26.59
CA ALA A 216 -7.66 -26.36 25.79
C ALA A 216 -7.03 -25.53 24.64
N GLY A 217 -6.63 -26.22 23.58
CA GLY A 217 -7.29 -26.08 22.27
C GLY A 217 -7.37 -24.73 21.52
N VAL A 218 -6.67 -23.65 21.88
CA VAL A 218 -6.56 -22.46 21.00
C VAL A 218 -5.12 -22.00 20.91
N LYS A 219 -4.55 -22.09 19.69
CA LYS A 219 -3.21 -21.54 19.40
C LYS A 219 -3.28 -20.02 19.54
N LYS A 220 -2.81 -19.48 20.67
CA LYS A 220 -2.66 -18.02 20.87
C LYS A 220 -1.78 -17.45 19.75
N GLY A 221 -2.34 -16.48 19.01
CA GLY A 221 -1.63 -15.76 17.97
C GLY A 221 -0.37 -15.06 18.50
N PHE A 222 0.54 -14.71 17.58
CA PHE A 222 1.86 -14.14 17.90
C PHE A 222 1.79 -12.97 18.90
N LEU A 223 0.79 -12.09 18.74
CA LEU A 223 0.58 -10.94 19.61
C LEU A 223 0.27 -11.34 21.07
N MET A 224 -0.58 -12.35 21.27
CA MET A 224 -0.95 -12.86 22.61
C MET A 224 0.24 -13.55 23.31
N LYS A 225 1.15 -14.17 22.55
CA LYS A 225 2.40 -14.73 23.11
C LYS A 225 3.34 -13.63 23.60
N LYS A 226 3.45 -12.52 22.86
CA LYS A 226 4.31 -11.40 23.24
C LYS A 226 3.81 -10.68 24.49
N VAL A 227 2.50 -10.44 24.58
CA VAL A 227 1.86 -9.83 25.76
C VAL A 227 2.02 -10.72 26.99
N ALA A 228 1.77 -12.03 26.89
CA ALA A 228 1.94 -12.95 28.01
C ALA A 228 3.39 -12.97 28.53
N LYS A 229 4.38 -12.95 27.63
CA LYS A 229 5.81 -12.91 27.98
C LYS A 229 6.24 -11.59 28.64
N MET A 230 5.59 -10.48 28.30
CA MET A 230 5.83 -9.19 28.92
C MET A 230 5.24 -9.11 30.33
N VAL A 231 4.04 -9.66 30.53
CA VAL A 231 3.37 -9.66 31.83
C VAL A 231 4.04 -10.61 32.82
N SER A 232 4.53 -11.78 32.37
CA SER A 232 5.28 -12.71 33.21
C SER A 232 6.67 -12.22 33.62
N ARG A 233 7.18 -11.16 32.99
CA ARG A 233 8.47 -10.55 33.31
C ARG A 233 8.38 -9.50 34.42
N ARG A 234 7.17 -9.09 34.80
CA ARG A 234 6.91 -8.07 35.83
C ARG A 234 6.37 -8.65 37.15
N ARG A 235 6.28 -9.98 37.26
CA ARG A 235 6.05 -10.71 38.51
C ARG A 235 7.29 -11.50 38.84
#